data_AF-A0A9N9Y0W3-F1
#
_entry.id   AF-A0A9N9Y0W3-F1
#
_cell.length_a   1.000
_cell.length_b   1.000
_cell.length_c   1.000
_cell.angle_alpha   90.00
_cell.angle_beta   90.00
_cell.angle_gamma   90.00
#
_symmetry.space_group_name_H-M   'P 1'
#
loop_
_entity.id
_entity.type
_entity.pdbx_description
1 polymer ?
#
loop_
_entity_poly.entity_id
_entity_poly.type
_entity_poly.pdbx_seq_one_letter_code
_entity_poly.pdbx_strand_id
1 'polypeptide(L)'
;MLRDVDPIYQEDVQRALNLLCCAKRPLLVEELMLAIAVELGDSPKYNSERQLKSSEDLRQICAGFIDIDVRTHDDLTLINQVDSLSMMDITLFGTHGTRYEMVRIAHFSVQEFLKSDRIRSKDFKDLVSFHVDMQDANDQMAGTCLAFLLEPSILEAQMSESSPLALNTLRTYAARHWVDYYDDFTSSASTRAQASRLFCGAGGWFEKWLWYWDHDRNHPRKPRPGPLYYASLLGIRSVVYKLIEDGLSKELDASSNAYSRVEPFFLDEVAGNYGTALQAASMRGHLAIVQRLIEGGANINQQSGHYGTALQLAADGCHLEIVHLLVTKGADVNQQAGDDETTALQAASLRGQLGMVQFLLENGANINQGCGYYGTALQAASTGDHCDVVQFLIENGAHVNQEAGRHFGTALQAAIRFNRPEIARLLLKEGAEAIQISANELKHLCFMLMRLRSINTESSGKT
;
A
#
# COMPACT_ATOMS: atom_id res chain seq x y z
N MET A 1 3.56 -33.46 21.73
CA MET A 1 2.79 -32.21 21.66
C MET A 1 1.78 -32.26 20.52
N LEU A 2 2.12 -32.12 19.22
CA LEU A 2 1.09 -32.11 18.15
C LEU A 2 0.26 -33.41 18.07
N ARG A 3 0.87 -34.54 18.44
CA ARG A 3 0.20 -35.85 18.54
C ARG A 3 -0.80 -35.96 19.69
N ASP A 4 -0.71 -35.06 20.67
CA ASP A 4 -1.49 -35.09 21.90
C ASP A 4 -2.72 -34.16 21.82
N VAL A 5 -2.92 -33.50 20.67
CA VAL A 5 -4.10 -32.67 20.41
C VAL A 5 -5.33 -33.55 20.32
N ASP A 6 -6.35 -33.26 21.12
CA ASP A 6 -7.63 -33.96 21.07
C ASP A 6 -8.26 -33.78 19.67
N PRO A 7 -8.69 -34.87 19.00
CA PRO A 7 -9.33 -34.81 17.69
C PRO A 7 -10.48 -33.80 17.58
N ILE A 8 -11.19 -33.53 18.68
CA ILE A 8 -12.29 -32.54 18.71
C ILE A 8 -11.78 -31.11 18.46
N TYR A 9 -10.57 -30.78 18.92
CA TYR A 9 -9.97 -29.45 18.78
C TYR A 9 -8.96 -29.36 17.64
N GLN A 10 -8.78 -30.43 16.86
CA GLN A 10 -7.76 -30.51 15.82
C GLN A 10 -7.94 -29.40 14.77
N GLU A 11 -9.16 -29.09 14.34
CA GLU A 11 -9.45 -28.01 13.39
C GLU A 11 -9.11 -26.62 13.98
N ASP A 12 -9.51 -26.38 15.23
CA ASP A 12 -9.31 -25.10 15.91
C ASP A 12 -7.81 -24.82 16.13
N VAL A 13 -7.04 -25.84 16.51
CA VAL A 13 -5.58 -25.74 16.66
C VAL A 13 -4.90 -25.50 15.31
N GLN A 14 -5.32 -26.18 14.24
CA GLN A 14 -4.78 -25.93 12.89
C GLN A 14 -5.04 -24.49 12.45
N ARG A 15 -6.27 -24.00 12.63
CA ARG A 15 -6.63 -22.63 12.32
C ARG A 15 -5.79 -21.65 13.15
N ALA A 16 -5.65 -21.89 14.45
CA ALA A 16 -4.83 -21.05 15.33
C ALA A 16 -3.37 -20.96 14.84
N LEU A 17 -2.77 -22.09 14.50
CA LEU A 17 -1.39 -22.15 14.02
C LEU A 17 -1.22 -21.47 12.66
N ASN A 18 -2.16 -21.64 11.73
CA ASN A 18 -2.15 -20.96 10.43
C ASN A 18 -2.19 -19.44 10.61
N LEU A 19 -3.13 -18.95 11.42
CA LEU A 19 -3.28 -17.52 11.69
C LEU A 19 -2.04 -16.93 12.35
N LEU A 20 -1.51 -17.59 13.39
CA LEU A 20 -0.30 -17.14 14.08
C LEU A 20 0.95 -17.15 13.19
N CYS A 21 1.02 -18.06 12.22
CA CYS A 21 2.17 -18.16 11.32
C CYS A 21 2.25 -17.06 10.25
N CYS A 22 1.11 -16.42 9.93
CA CYS A 22 1.00 -15.41 8.88
C CYS A 22 0.64 -14.00 9.38
N ALA A 23 0.17 -13.84 10.62
CA ALA A 23 -0.22 -12.55 11.18
C ALA A 23 0.89 -11.47 11.05
N LYS A 24 0.55 -10.27 10.54
CA LYS A 24 1.47 -9.12 10.36
C LYS A 24 2.02 -8.57 11.67
N ARG A 25 1.31 -8.83 12.77
CA ARG A 25 1.72 -8.55 14.15
C ARG A 25 1.25 -9.67 15.05
N PRO A 26 1.80 -9.81 16.26
CA PRO A 26 1.23 -10.67 17.29
C PRO A 26 -0.27 -10.36 17.48
N LEU A 27 -1.09 -11.40 17.46
CA LEU A 27 -2.52 -11.30 17.72
C LEU A 27 -2.76 -11.27 19.23
N LEU A 28 -3.80 -10.57 19.66
CA LEU A 28 -4.30 -10.68 21.02
C LEU A 28 -4.95 -12.06 21.23
N VAL A 29 -4.97 -12.55 22.47
CA VAL A 29 -5.68 -13.77 22.84
C VAL A 29 -7.14 -13.70 22.39
N GLU A 30 -7.80 -12.57 22.66
CA GLU A 30 -9.20 -12.35 22.29
C GLU A 30 -9.40 -12.31 20.77
N GLU A 31 -8.46 -11.70 20.03
CA GLU A 31 -8.48 -11.68 18.56
C GLU A 31 -8.38 -13.09 17.99
N LEU A 32 -7.48 -13.91 18.52
CA LEU A 32 -7.30 -15.29 18.07
C LEU A 32 -8.51 -16.16 18.41
N MET A 33 -9.09 -16.03 19.60
CA MET A 33 -10.30 -16.76 19.99
C MET A 33 -11.49 -16.43 19.09
N LEU A 34 -11.66 -15.14 18.74
CA LEU A 34 -12.67 -14.69 17.79
C LEU A 34 -12.43 -15.24 16.39
N ALA A 35 -11.18 -15.22 15.93
CA ALA A 35 -10.78 -15.69 14.61
C ALA A 35 -10.98 -17.21 14.46
N ILE A 36 -10.67 -18.01 15.49
CA ILE A 36 -10.88 -19.47 15.50
C ILE A 36 -12.37 -19.80 15.33
N ALA A 37 -13.25 -19.00 15.93
CA ALA A 37 -14.70 -19.17 15.88
C ALA A 37 -15.33 -18.85 14.50
N VAL A 38 -14.55 -18.37 13.53
CA VAL A 38 -15.02 -18.19 12.15
C VAL A 38 -14.98 -19.53 11.43
N GLU A 39 -16.16 -20.00 11.02
CA GLU A 39 -16.30 -21.20 10.20
C GLU A 39 -15.94 -20.84 8.76
N LEU A 40 -14.82 -21.38 8.27
CA LEU A 40 -14.39 -21.22 6.89
C LEU A 40 -15.02 -22.35 6.05
N GLY A 41 -15.62 -21.99 4.91
CA GLY A 41 -16.34 -22.91 4.02
C GLY A 41 -16.97 -22.14 2.86
N ASP A 42 -17.97 -22.73 2.18
CA ASP A 42 -18.64 -22.07 1.04
C ASP A 42 -19.38 -20.78 1.44
N SER A 43 -19.77 -20.66 2.72
CA SER A 43 -20.40 -19.46 3.28
C SER A 43 -19.77 -19.14 4.64
N PRO A 44 -18.62 -18.44 4.67
CA PRO A 44 -17.91 -18.20 5.91
C PRO A 44 -18.70 -17.23 6.79
N LYS A 45 -18.76 -17.56 8.08
CA LYS A 45 -19.54 -16.82 9.08
C LYS A 45 -18.91 -16.94 10.45
N TYR A 46 -19.15 -15.95 11.29
CA TYR A 46 -18.79 -16.04 12.68
C TYR A 46 -19.78 -16.94 13.43
N ASN A 47 -19.27 -17.92 14.20
CA ASN A 47 -20.10 -18.76 15.05
C ASN A 47 -19.78 -18.51 16.53
N SER A 48 -20.65 -17.73 17.20
CA SER A 48 -20.49 -17.42 18.63
C SER A 48 -20.51 -18.63 19.55
N GLU A 49 -21.11 -19.75 19.13
CA GLU A 49 -21.17 -20.98 19.94
C GLU A 49 -19.82 -21.72 19.98
N ARG A 50 -18.96 -21.52 18.97
CA ARG A 50 -17.60 -22.08 18.91
C ARG A 50 -16.56 -21.21 19.61
N GLN A 51 -16.92 -20.00 20.04
CA GLN A 51 -15.97 -19.07 20.64
C GLN A 51 -15.44 -19.61 21.98
N LEU A 52 -14.11 -19.71 22.08
CA LEU A 52 -13.42 -20.00 23.34
C LEU A 52 -13.72 -18.91 24.36
N LYS A 53 -13.92 -19.29 25.62
CA LYS A 53 -14.44 -18.39 26.67
C LYS A 53 -13.34 -17.73 27.49
N SER A 54 -12.14 -18.32 27.52
CA SER A 54 -11.03 -17.84 28.33
C SER A 54 -9.67 -18.11 27.68
N SER A 55 -8.66 -17.34 28.10
CA SER A 55 -7.27 -17.57 27.70
C SER A 55 -6.74 -18.93 28.17
N GLU A 56 -7.31 -19.50 29.22
CA GLU A 56 -6.98 -20.85 29.69
C GLU A 56 -7.50 -21.92 28.72
N ASP A 57 -8.70 -21.77 28.15
CA ASP A 57 -9.21 -22.69 27.12
C ASP A 57 -8.28 -22.70 25.91
N LEU A 58 -7.80 -21.53 25.49
CA LEU A 58 -6.83 -21.40 24.40
C LEU A 58 -5.50 -22.07 24.75
N ARG A 59 -4.98 -21.89 25.98
CA ARG A 59 -3.76 -22.58 26.44
C ARG A 59 -3.96 -24.09 26.49
N GLN A 60 -5.15 -24.56 26.83
CA GLN A 60 -5.47 -25.98 26.91
C GLN A 60 -5.44 -26.63 25.52
N ILE A 61 -6.09 -26.02 24.52
CA ILE A 61 -6.13 -26.60 23.17
C ILE A 61 -4.80 -26.44 22.42
N CYS A 62 -4.06 -25.34 22.65
CA CYS A 62 -2.79 -25.04 22.00
C CYS A 62 -1.57 -25.31 22.90
N ALA A 63 -1.70 -26.22 23.87
CA ALA A 63 -0.71 -26.46 24.92
C ALA A 63 0.68 -26.78 24.35
N GLY A 64 1.67 -25.96 24.73
CA GLY A 64 3.07 -26.14 24.32
C GLY A 64 3.44 -25.61 22.92
N PHE A 65 2.47 -25.07 22.16
CA PHE A 65 2.75 -24.41 20.87
C PHE A 65 2.73 -22.90 20.93
N ILE A 66 2.01 -22.36 21.91
CA ILE A 66 1.85 -20.92 22.08
C ILE A 66 2.43 -20.45 23.40
N ASP A 67 2.91 -19.21 23.41
CA ASP A 67 3.20 -18.44 24.61
C ASP A 67 2.30 -17.19 24.62
N ILE A 68 1.93 -16.73 25.81
CA ILE A 68 1.08 -15.56 26.00
C ILE A 68 1.85 -14.55 26.83
N ASP A 69 2.21 -13.45 26.18
CA ASP A 69 2.93 -12.32 26.76
C ASP A 69 1.94 -11.22 27.16
N VAL A 70 2.08 -10.68 28.36
CA VAL A 70 1.20 -9.62 28.86
C VAL A 70 1.91 -8.28 28.74
N ARG A 71 1.34 -7.36 27.96
CA ARG A 71 1.85 -6.00 27.77
C ARG A 71 0.88 -4.97 28.29
N THR A 72 1.39 -3.84 28.75
CA THR A 72 0.56 -2.66 29.02
C THR A 72 0.46 -1.78 27.77
N HIS A 73 -0.57 -0.95 27.71
CA HIS A 73 -0.71 0.08 26.69
C HIS A 73 0.53 0.97 26.60
N ASP A 74 1.13 1.29 27.74
CA ASP A 74 2.32 2.14 27.83
C ASP A 74 3.54 1.45 27.21
N ASP A 75 3.69 0.13 27.42
CA ASP A 75 4.73 -0.67 26.74
C ASP A 75 4.57 -0.62 25.21
N LEU A 76 3.33 -0.74 24.71
CA LEU A 76 3.04 -0.76 23.27
C LEU A 76 3.22 0.62 22.61
N THR A 77 2.85 1.70 23.29
CA THR A 77 3.07 3.06 22.78
C THR A 77 4.57 3.40 22.69
N LEU A 78 5.38 2.95 23.65
CA LEU A 78 6.84 3.07 23.60
C LEU A 78 7.42 2.29 22.41
N ILE A 79 6.96 1.07 22.16
CA ILE A 79 7.40 0.27 21.00
C ILE A 79 7.06 1.00 19.69
N ASN A 80 5.84 1.52 19.52
CA ASN A 80 5.43 2.22 18.31
C ASN A 80 6.20 3.53 18.04
N GLN A 81 6.75 4.18 19.09
CA GLN A 81 7.60 5.37 18.90
C GLN A 81 8.97 5.01 18.31
N VAL A 82 9.46 3.79 18.57
CA VAL A 82 10.75 3.29 18.09
C VAL A 82 10.59 2.56 16.74
N ASP A 83 9.44 1.91 16.54
CA ASP A 83 9.11 1.13 15.36
C ASP A 83 7.77 1.60 14.80
N SER A 84 7.79 2.32 13.68
CA SER A 84 6.72 3.25 13.31
C SER A 84 5.37 2.63 12.94
N LEU A 85 5.22 1.30 12.87
CA LEU A 85 4.01 0.67 12.32
C LEU A 85 3.53 -0.63 12.97
N SER A 86 4.30 -1.29 13.85
CA SER A 86 4.05 -2.71 14.17
C SER A 86 2.83 -2.97 15.06
N MET A 87 2.47 -2.09 16.00
CA MET A 87 1.40 -2.32 16.98
C MET A 87 0.32 -1.22 16.98
N MET A 88 0.21 -0.45 15.89
CA MET A 88 -0.68 0.73 15.83
C MET A 88 -2.15 0.37 16.09
N ASP A 89 -2.64 -0.76 15.57
CA ASP A 89 -4.03 -1.21 15.74
C ASP A 89 -4.43 -1.37 17.21
N ILE A 90 -3.53 -1.93 18.01
CA ILE A 90 -3.77 -2.21 19.43
C ILE A 90 -3.82 -0.91 20.22
N THR A 91 -2.96 0.05 19.89
CA THR A 91 -2.89 1.33 20.61
C THR A 91 -4.08 2.26 20.34
N LEU A 92 -4.86 2.06 19.27
CA LEU A 92 -5.95 3.00 18.93
C LEU A 92 -7.15 2.97 19.87
N PHE A 93 -7.29 1.92 20.69
CA PHE A 93 -8.44 1.75 21.57
C PHE A 93 -8.07 1.64 23.06
N GLY A 94 -6.78 1.69 23.37
CA GLY A 94 -6.28 1.56 24.73
C GLY A 94 -6.19 2.86 25.51
N THR A 95 -6.21 2.75 26.83
CA THR A 95 -5.85 3.83 27.76
C THR A 95 -4.62 3.42 28.57
N HIS A 96 -3.96 4.39 29.21
CA HIS A 96 -2.82 4.12 30.09
C HIS A 96 -3.14 3.02 31.12
N GLY A 97 -2.25 2.04 31.26
CA GLY A 97 -2.44 0.88 32.14
C GLY A 97 -3.37 -0.23 31.62
N THR A 98 -4.03 -0.10 30.46
CA THR A 98 -4.76 -1.22 29.84
C THR A 98 -3.79 -2.38 29.56
N ARG A 99 -4.18 -3.61 29.94
CA ARG A 99 -3.37 -4.81 29.73
C ARG A 99 -3.84 -5.58 28.51
N TYR A 100 -2.89 -6.10 27.74
CA TYR A 100 -3.10 -6.89 26.53
C TYR A 100 -2.39 -8.23 26.67
N GLU A 101 -3.13 -9.31 26.45
CA GLU A 101 -2.55 -10.65 26.35
C GLU A 101 -2.29 -10.95 24.87
N MET A 102 -1.01 -11.07 24.49
CA MET A 102 -0.60 -11.32 23.11
C MET A 102 -0.15 -12.77 22.94
N VAL A 103 -0.67 -13.43 21.91
CA VAL A 103 -0.31 -14.82 21.58
C VAL A 103 0.86 -14.83 20.62
N ARG A 104 1.85 -15.68 20.89
CA ARG A 104 2.99 -15.96 20.01
C ARG A 104 3.19 -17.46 19.90
N ILE A 105 3.84 -17.90 18.82
CA ILE A 105 4.35 -19.26 18.76
C ILE A 105 5.48 -19.40 19.79
N ALA A 106 5.41 -20.42 20.65
CA ALA A 106 6.27 -20.59 21.82
C ALA A 106 7.76 -20.65 21.48
N HIS A 107 8.11 -21.13 20.29
CA HIS A 107 9.49 -21.18 19.84
C HIS A 107 9.61 -21.03 18.32
N PHE A 108 10.61 -20.28 17.86
CA PHE A 108 10.86 -20.06 16.43
C PHE A 108 10.99 -21.37 15.63
N SER A 109 11.64 -22.39 16.21
CA SER A 109 11.77 -23.70 15.56
C SER A 109 10.44 -24.43 15.33
N VAL A 110 9.40 -24.14 16.12
CA VAL A 110 8.06 -24.73 15.91
C VAL A 110 7.46 -24.13 14.66
N GLN A 111 7.52 -22.81 14.50
CA GLN A 111 7.04 -22.12 13.31
C GLN A 111 7.76 -22.63 12.05
N GLU A 112 9.09 -22.75 12.09
CA GLU A 112 9.88 -23.28 10.97
C GLU A 112 9.51 -24.74 10.66
N PHE A 113 9.31 -25.57 11.67
CA PHE A 113 8.90 -26.96 11.47
C PHE A 113 7.53 -27.07 10.78
N LEU A 114 6.55 -26.29 11.25
CA LEU A 114 5.18 -26.26 10.68
C LEU A 114 5.17 -25.84 9.21
N LYS A 115 6.03 -24.88 8.83
CA LYS A 115 6.18 -24.39 7.46
C LYS A 115 7.04 -25.27 6.56
N SER A 116 7.89 -26.13 7.14
CA SER A 116 8.83 -26.95 6.37
C SER A 116 8.17 -28.16 5.70
N ASP A 117 8.74 -28.62 4.58
CA ASP A 117 8.36 -29.89 3.95
C ASP A 117 8.65 -31.12 4.82
N ARG A 118 9.44 -30.97 5.89
CA ARG A 118 9.79 -32.07 6.79
C ARG A 118 8.55 -32.68 7.43
N ILE A 119 7.54 -31.89 7.77
CA ILE A 119 6.29 -32.40 8.35
C ILE A 119 5.49 -33.26 7.35
N ARG A 120 5.74 -33.12 6.04
CA ARG A 120 5.15 -33.95 4.98
C ARG A 120 5.88 -35.28 4.76
N SER A 121 6.98 -35.54 5.48
CA SER A 121 7.77 -36.76 5.32
C SER A 121 7.05 -38.01 5.86
N LYS A 122 7.55 -39.19 5.48
CA LYS A 122 6.98 -40.48 5.93
C LYS A 122 6.99 -40.65 7.45
N ASP A 123 7.88 -39.95 8.16
CA ASP A 123 8.06 -40.07 9.61
C ASP A 123 7.01 -39.27 10.41
N PHE A 124 6.30 -38.36 9.74
CA PHE A 124 5.34 -37.42 10.34
C PHE A 124 3.97 -37.45 9.65
N LYS A 125 3.60 -38.58 9.01
CA LYS A 125 2.34 -38.73 8.27
C LYS A 125 1.10 -38.36 9.09
N ASP A 126 1.14 -38.61 10.39
CA ASP A 126 0.09 -38.30 11.36
C ASP A 126 -0.01 -36.80 11.69
N LEU A 127 1.01 -36.01 11.36
CA LEU A 127 1.09 -34.58 11.64
C LEU A 127 0.90 -33.69 10.40
N VAL A 128 0.73 -34.28 9.22
CA VAL A 128 0.58 -33.55 7.95
C VAL A 128 -0.55 -32.54 7.99
N SER A 129 -1.61 -32.81 8.76
CA SER A 129 -2.74 -31.89 8.92
C SER A 129 -2.38 -30.57 9.61
N PHE A 130 -1.27 -30.52 10.35
CA PHE A 130 -0.75 -29.30 10.99
C PHE A 130 0.29 -28.57 10.14
N HIS A 131 0.58 -29.04 8.93
CA HIS A 131 1.45 -28.33 8.02
C HIS A 131 0.82 -26.97 7.66
N VAL A 132 1.62 -25.91 7.78
CA VAL A 132 1.20 -24.56 7.42
C VAL A 132 1.70 -24.26 6.02
N ASP A 133 0.82 -24.42 5.04
CA ASP A 133 1.02 -23.85 3.72
C ASP A 133 0.70 -22.35 3.78
N MET A 134 1.65 -21.50 3.39
CA MET A 134 1.49 -20.05 3.54
C MET A 134 0.41 -19.47 2.62
N GLN A 135 0.13 -20.11 1.48
CA GLN A 135 -0.94 -19.68 0.59
C GLN A 135 -2.31 -19.96 1.24
N ASP A 136 -2.49 -21.17 1.76
CA ASP A 136 -3.71 -21.54 2.48
C ASP A 136 -3.89 -20.72 3.76
N ALA A 137 -2.81 -20.48 4.52
CA ALA A 137 -2.86 -19.67 5.72
C ALA A 137 -3.24 -18.21 5.42
N ASN A 138 -2.74 -17.64 4.32
CA ASN A 138 -3.14 -16.31 3.86
C ASN A 138 -4.62 -16.28 3.44
N ASP A 139 -5.10 -17.26 2.66
CA ASP A 139 -6.52 -17.33 2.29
C ASP A 139 -7.43 -17.47 3.53
N GLN A 140 -7.03 -18.30 4.49
CA GLN A 140 -7.75 -18.44 5.75
C GLN A 140 -7.78 -17.13 6.55
N MET A 141 -6.66 -16.41 6.63
CA MET A 141 -6.60 -15.12 7.31
C MET A 141 -7.47 -14.07 6.59
N ALA A 142 -7.39 -13.97 5.26
CA ALA A 142 -8.21 -13.07 4.46
C ALA A 142 -9.70 -13.37 4.63
N GLY A 143 -10.10 -14.64 4.48
CA GLY A 143 -11.48 -15.10 4.65
C GLY A 143 -12.00 -14.90 6.07
N THR A 144 -11.16 -15.10 7.09
CA THR A 144 -11.51 -14.82 8.49
C THR A 144 -11.77 -13.34 8.72
N CYS A 145 -10.87 -12.48 8.25
CA CYS A 145 -11.02 -11.03 8.37
C CYS A 145 -12.27 -10.54 7.62
N LEU A 146 -12.49 -11.01 6.39
CA LEU A 146 -13.65 -10.64 5.58
C LEU A 146 -14.97 -11.14 6.18
N ALA A 147 -15.01 -12.38 6.68
CA ALA A 147 -16.19 -12.90 7.38
C ALA A 147 -16.56 -12.01 8.56
N PHE A 148 -15.55 -11.59 9.33
CA PHE A 148 -15.73 -10.73 10.49
C PHE A 148 -16.21 -9.32 10.11
N LEU A 149 -15.67 -8.74 9.04
CA LEU A 149 -16.10 -7.45 8.49
C LEU A 149 -17.51 -7.48 7.88
N LEU A 150 -18.02 -8.66 7.54
CA LEU A 150 -19.34 -8.86 6.90
C LEU A 150 -20.40 -9.43 7.85
N GLU A 151 -20.09 -9.55 9.15
CA GLU A 151 -20.97 -10.16 10.15
C GLU A 151 -22.00 -9.15 10.71
N PRO A 152 -23.31 -9.30 10.41
CA PRO A 152 -24.32 -8.31 10.81
C PRO A 152 -24.50 -8.19 12.32
N SER A 153 -24.47 -9.32 13.05
CA SER A 153 -24.64 -9.39 14.50
C SER A 153 -23.57 -8.60 15.26
N ILE A 154 -22.38 -8.56 14.67
CA ILE A 154 -21.24 -7.80 15.13
C ILE A 154 -21.45 -6.31 14.77
N LEU A 155 -21.93 -5.99 13.58
CA LEU A 155 -22.03 -4.61 13.07
C LEU A 155 -23.20 -3.77 13.60
N GLU A 156 -24.26 -4.39 14.16
CA GLU A 156 -25.38 -3.68 14.80
C GLU A 156 -25.04 -3.11 16.18
N ALA A 157 -23.91 -3.50 16.78
CA ALA A 157 -23.30 -2.78 17.90
C ALA A 157 -22.66 -1.48 17.39
N GLN A 158 -23.47 -0.59 16.82
CA GLN A 158 -23.01 0.66 16.22
C GLN A 158 -22.59 1.67 17.29
N MET A 159 -21.40 2.23 17.10
CA MET A 159 -21.08 3.63 17.41
C MET A 159 -21.24 4.08 18.88
N SER A 160 -21.06 3.17 19.83
CA SER A 160 -20.62 3.57 21.17
C SER A 160 -19.12 3.34 21.32
N GLU A 161 -18.42 4.25 21.99
CA GLU A 161 -17.11 3.98 22.63
C GLU A 161 -17.14 2.77 23.60
N SER A 162 -18.34 2.25 23.85
CA SER A 162 -18.74 1.16 24.72
C SER A 162 -18.59 -0.26 24.13
N SER A 163 -18.20 -0.44 22.85
CA SER A 163 -17.95 -1.79 22.31
C SER A 163 -16.74 -2.42 22.99
N PRO A 164 -16.73 -3.75 23.24
CA PRO A 164 -15.59 -4.42 23.86
C PRO A 164 -14.30 -4.14 23.08
N LEU A 165 -13.24 -3.79 23.82
CA LEU A 165 -11.90 -3.49 23.27
C LEU A 165 -11.44 -4.54 22.26
N ALA A 166 -11.56 -5.82 22.62
CA ALA A 166 -11.29 -6.98 21.78
C ALA A 166 -11.88 -6.89 20.36
N LEU A 167 -13.16 -6.54 20.29
CA LEU A 167 -13.93 -6.53 19.06
C LEU A 167 -13.48 -5.40 18.15
N ASN A 168 -13.16 -4.24 18.74
CA ASN A 168 -12.65 -3.10 17.99
C ASN A 168 -11.23 -3.33 17.47
N THR A 169 -10.35 -3.95 18.28
CA THR A 169 -8.98 -4.25 17.86
C THR A 169 -8.96 -5.25 16.69
N LEU A 170 -9.74 -6.34 16.76
CA LEU A 170 -9.82 -7.31 15.66
C LEU A 170 -10.41 -6.69 14.40
N ARG A 171 -11.46 -5.86 14.50
CA ARG A 171 -12.04 -5.19 13.33
C ARG A 171 -11.06 -4.24 12.67
N THR A 172 -10.31 -3.48 13.46
CA THR A 172 -9.30 -2.57 12.92
C THR A 172 -8.16 -3.35 12.27
N TYR A 173 -7.71 -4.45 12.87
CA TYR A 173 -6.75 -5.35 12.26
C TYR A 173 -7.27 -5.92 10.94
N ALA A 174 -8.48 -6.50 10.97
CA ALA A 174 -9.13 -7.08 9.81
C ALA A 174 -9.28 -6.03 8.71
N ALA A 175 -9.83 -4.84 9.01
CA ALA A 175 -10.04 -3.76 8.05
C ALA A 175 -8.75 -3.28 7.38
N ARG A 176 -7.63 -3.29 8.11
CA ARG A 176 -6.31 -2.86 7.62
C ARG A 176 -5.57 -3.92 6.82
N HIS A 177 -5.62 -5.16 7.29
CA HIS A 177 -4.67 -6.18 6.86
C HIS A 177 -5.28 -7.28 6.00
N TRP A 178 -6.61 -7.40 5.89
CA TRP A 178 -7.21 -8.47 5.08
C TRP A 178 -6.70 -8.48 3.63
N VAL A 179 -6.44 -7.29 3.07
CA VAL A 179 -5.90 -7.13 1.70
C VAL A 179 -4.47 -7.64 1.59
N ASP A 180 -3.67 -7.54 2.65
CA ASP A 180 -2.28 -8.04 2.66
C ASP A 180 -2.21 -9.58 2.52
N TYR A 181 -3.33 -10.26 2.79
CA TYR A 181 -3.49 -11.71 2.72
C TYR A 181 -4.28 -12.16 1.49
N TYR A 182 -4.96 -11.24 0.83
CA TYR A 182 -5.86 -11.51 -0.27
C TYR A 182 -5.11 -11.49 -1.60
N ASP A 183 -5.40 -12.45 -2.48
CA ASP A 183 -4.91 -12.45 -3.85
C ASP A 183 -5.94 -13.08 -4.80
N ASP A 184 -6.23 -12.39 -5.91
CA ASP A 184 -7.31 -12.78 -6.83
C ASP A 184 -7.13 -14.14 -7.52
N PHE A 185 -5.91 -14.65 -7.56
CA PHE A 185 -5.55 -15.88 -8.25
C PHE A 185 -5.47 -17.07 -7.29
N THR A 186 -5.00 -16.82 -6.07
CA THR A 186 -4.71 -17.87 -5.08
C THR A 186 -5.78 -17.99 -4.01
N SER A 187 -6.54 -16.93 -3.71
CA SER A 187 -7.63 -16.98 -2.74
C SER A 187 -8.81 -17.83 -3.22
N SER A 188 -9.46 -18.51 -2.28
CA SER A 188 -10.58 -19.39 -2.57
C SER A 188 -11.77 -18.64 -3.18
N ALA A 189 -12.65 -19.35 -3.88
CA ALA A 189 -13.86 -18.74 -4.45
C ALA A 189 -14.72 -18.06 -3.37
N SER A 190 -14.74 -18.64 -2.17
CA SER A 190 -15.44 -18.11 -1.01
C SER A 190 -14.86 -16.76 -0.54
N THR A 191 -13.54 -16.69 -0.32
CA THR A 191 -12.84 -15.44 0.05
C THR A 191 -13.05 -14.34 -1.00
N ARG A 192 -12.94 -14.67 -2.29
CA ARG A 192 -13.18 -13.72 -3.40
C ARG A 192 -14.63 -13.23 -3.45
N ALA A 193 -15.60 -14.10 -3.15
CA ALA A 193 -17.01 -13.71 -3.05
C ALA A 193 -17.26 -12.77 -1.86
N GLN A 194 -16.58 -12.96 -0.73
CA GLN A 194 -16.65 -12.05 0.41
C GLN A 194 -16.02 -10.68 0.09
N ALA A 195 -14.84 -10.64 -0.54
CA ALA A 195 -14.23 -9.39 -1.00
C ALA A 195 -15.18 -8.65 -1.96
N SER A 196 -15.80 -9.36 -2.91
CA SER A 196 -16.82 -8.79 -3.79
C SER A 196 -18.03 -8.27 -3.02
N ARG A 197 -18.52 -8.99 -2.01
CA ARG A 197 -19.65 -8.57 -1.17
C ARG A 197 -19.33 -7.33 -0.34
N LEU A 198 -18.07 -7.17 0.11
CA LEU A 198 -17.63 -5.99 0.85
C LEU A 198 -17.78 -4.72 0.03
N PHE A 199 -17.33 -4.72 -1.22
CA PHE A 199 -17.35 -3.54 -2.10
C PHE A 199 -18.66 -3.36 -2.88
N CYS A 200 -19.28 -4.45 -3.33
CA CYS A 200 -20.42 -4.42 -4.25
C CYS A 200 -21.76 -4.72 -3.56
N GLY A 201 -21.75 -5.13 -2.29
CA GLY A 201 -22.96 -5.60 -1.61
C GLY A 201 -23.88 -4.47 -1.14
N ALA A 202 -25.21 -4.70 -1.26
CA ALA A 202 -26.25 -3.74 -0.86
C ALA A 202 -26.36 -3.49 0.66
N GLY A 203 -25.51 -4.12 1.49
CA GLY A 203 -25.56 -4.02 2.96
C GLY A 203 -24.80 -2.83 3.56
N GLY A 204 -24.29 -1.92 2.73
CA GLY A 204 -23.45 -0.80 3.18
C GLY A 204 -22.14 -1.25 3.83
N TRP A 205 -21.65 -2.44 3.48
CA TRP A 205 -20.45 -3.03 4.10
C TRP A 205 -19.20 -2.19 3.83
N PHE A 206 -19.08 -1.67 2.62
CA PHE A 206 -18.02 -0.75 2.22
C PHE A 206 -17.93 0.47 3.16
N GLU A 207 -19.04 1.16 3.40
CA GLU A 207 -19.09 2.34 4.28
C GLU A 207 -18.71 1.99 5.73
N LYS A 208 -19.14 0.81 6.20
CA LYS A 208 -18.77 0.33 7.55
C LYS A 208 -17.29 0.00 7.64
N TRP A 209 -16.70 -0.59 6.59
CA TRP A 209 -15.27 -0.85 6.52
C TRP A 209 -14.46 0.44 6.48
N LEU A 210 -14.89 1.45 5.72
CA LEU A 210 -14.26 2.78 5.69
C LEU A 210 -14.19 3.44 7.07
N TRP A 211 -15.16 3.18 7.95
CA TRP A 211 -15.11 3.72 9.32
C TRP A 211 -13.87 3.26 10.10
N TYR A 212 -13.45 2.00 9.91
CA TYR A 212 -12.28 1.41 10.57
C TYR A 212 -10.98 1.71 9.81
N TRP A 213 -11.05 1.78 8.48
CA TRP A 213 -9.91 2.07 7.62
C TRP A 213 -10.28 2.99 6.47
N ASP A 214 -9.88 4.26 6.60
CA ASP A 214 -10.02 5.29 5.57
C ASP A 214 -8.62 5.85 5.30
N HIS A 215 -8.06 5.47 4.14
CA HIS A 215 -6.73 5.89 3.71
C HIS A 215 -6.67 7.41 3.45
N ASP A 216 -7.81 8.03 3.16
CA ASP A 216 -7.95 9.42 2.78
C ASP A 216 -8.49 10.32 3.93
N ARG A 217 -8.70 9.77 5.14
CA ARG A 217 -9.39 10.40 6.29
C ARG A 217 -8.90 11.81 6.67
N ASN A 218 -7.62 12.10 6.47
CA ASN A 218 -6.99 13.33 6.95
C ASN A 218 -7.17 14.54 6.00
N HIS A 219 -7.97 14.42 4.94
CA HIS A 219 -8.19 15.51 3.96
C HIS A 219 -9.64 16.02 3.95
N PRO A 220 -10.01 16.97 4.83
CA PRO A 220 -11.40 17.36 5.12
C PRO A 220 -12.15 18.10 4.00
N ARG A 221 -11.55 18.27 2.81
CA ARG A 221 -12.10 19.10 1.72
C ARG A 221 -12.63 18.33 0.50
N LYS A 222 -12.61 16.99 0.52
CA LYS A 222 -12.99 16.18 -0.65
C LYS A 222 -14.12 15.18 -0.35
N PRO A 223 -14.93 14.83 -1.37
CA PRO A 223 -15.86 13.72 -1.24
C PRO A 223 -15.10 12.44 -0.90
N ARG A 224 -15.71 11.60 -0.06
CA ARG A 224 -15.16 10.28 0.26
C ARG A 224 -15.18 9.41 -1.00
N PRO A 225 -14.07 8.74 -1.35
CA PRO A 225 -14.03 7.90 -2.54
C PRO A 225 -14.97 6.70 -2.46
N GLY A 226 -15.59 6.37 -3.58
CA GLY A 226 -16.41 5.19 -3.73
C GLY A 226 -15.63 3.86 -3.83
N PRO A 227 -16.35 2.73 -3.93
CA PRO A 227 -15.77 1.38 -4.01
C PRO A 227 -14.75 1.19 -5.12
N LEU A 228 -14.97 1.78 -6.30
CA LEU A 228 -14.09 1.61 -7.46
C LEU A 228 -12.71 2.22 -7.22
N TYR A 229 -12.65 3.39 -6.59
CA TYR A 229 -11.38 4.03 -6.22
C TYR A 229 -10.60 3.15 -5.24
N TYR A 230 -11.22 2.69 -4.17
CA TYR A 230 -10.54 1.90 -3.15
C TYR A 230 -10.13 0.51 -3.64
N ALA A 231 -10.96 -0.16 -4.43
CA ALA A 231 -10.59 -1.43 -5.05
C ALA A 231 -9.39 -1.24 -6.02
N SER A 232 -9.36 -0.11 -6.73
CA SER A 232 -8.26 0.24 -7.63
C SER A 232 -6.98 0.62 -6.88
N LEU A 233 -7.09 1.33 -5.76
CA LEU A 233 -5.98 1.66 -4.87
C LEU A 233 -5.35 0.39 -4.25
N LEU A 234 -6.20 -0.54 -3.82
CA LEU A 234 -5.82 -1.76 -3.14
C LEU A 234 -5.38 -2.89 -4.07
N GLY A 235 -5.64 -2.79 -5.38
CA GLY A 235 -5.22 -3.79 -6.35
C GLY A 235 -6.17 -4.98 -6.48
N ILE A 236 -7.43 -4.83 -6.09
CA ILE A 236 -8.41 -5.93 -6.06
C ILE A 236 -9.09 -6.05 -7.42
N ARG A 237 -8.38 -6.69 -8.36
CA ARG A 237 -8.74 -6.80 -9.78
C ARG A 237 -10.13 -7.39 -9.98
N SER A 238 -10.49 -8.48 -9.30
CA SER A 238 -11.82 -9.10 -9.47
C SER A 238 -12.97 -8.14 -9.12
N VAL A 239 -12.80 -7.36 -8.05
CA VAL A 239 -13.77 -6.36 -7.60
C VAL A 239 -13.86 -5.19 -8.58
N VAL A 240 -12.72 -4.68 -9.05
CA VAL A 240 -12.69 -3.62 -10.08
C VAL A 240 -13.43 -4.06 -11.34
N TYR A 241 -13.17 -5.28 -11.81
CA TYR A 241 -13.76 -5.79 -13.05
C TYR A 241 -15.27 -5.90 -12.90
N LYS A 242 -15.72 -6.45 -11.78
CA LYS A 242 -17.14 -6.53 -11.44
C LYS A 242 -17.81 -5.17 -11.35
N LEU A 243 -17.20 -4.19 -10.67
CA LEU A 243 -17.76 -2.84 -10.53
C LEU A 243 -17.91 -2.13 -11.88
N ILE A 244 -16.94 -2.30 -12.79
CA ILE A 244 -17.01 -1.76 -14.15
C ILE A 244 -18.12 -2.46 -14.96
N GLU A 245 -18.23 -3.79 -14.89
CA GLU A 245 -19.29 -4.54 -15.58
C GLU A 245 -20.70 -4.19 -15.06
N ASP A 246 -20.87 -4.15 -13.74
CA ASP A 246 -22.12 -3.78 -13.07
C ASP A 246 -22.47 -2.29 -13.31
N GLY A 247 -21.47 -1.43 -13.54
CA GLY A 247 -21.64 -0.02 -13.89
C GLY A 247 -22.07 0.20 -15.34
N LEU A 248 -21.33 -0.38 -16.30
CA LEU A 248 -21.59 -0.26 -17.73
C LEU A 248 -22.94 -0.88 -18.13
N SER A 249 -23.35 -1.98 -17.49
CA SER A 249 -24.67 -2.59 -17.72
C SER A 249 -25.82 -1.66 -17.33
N LYS A 250 -25.69 -0.94 -16.21
CA LYS A 250 -26.69 0.04 -15.75
C LYS A 250 -26.84 1.23 -16.70
N GLU A 251 -25.76 1.68 -17.33
CA GLU A 251 -25.81 2.75 -18.33
C GLU A 251 -26.57 2.33 -19.60
N LEU A 252 -26.34 1.11 -20.08
CA LEU A 252 -27.08 0.52 -21.20
C LEU A 252 -28.58 0.43 -20.90
N ASP A 253 -28.94 -0.05 -19.71
CA ASP A 253 -30.35 -0.16 -19.30
C ASP A 253 -31.02 1.22 -19.14
N ALA A 254 -30.32 2.21 -18.57
CA ALA A 254 -30.81 3.58 -18.44
C ALA A 254 -31.03 4.26 -19.81
N SER A 255 -30.21 3.93 -20.82
CA SER A 255 -30.41 4.41 -22.19
C SER A 255 -31.66 3.83 -22.87
N SER A 256 -32.14 2.68 -22.38
CA SER A 256 -33.32 1.98 -22.91
C SER A 256 -34.64 2.31 -22.21
N ASN A 257 -34.58 2.79 -20.95
CA ASN A 257 -35.75 3.16 -20.14
C ASN A 257 -35.57 4.53 -19.47
N ALA A 258 -36.19 5.55 -20.06
CA ALA A 258 -36.00 6.98 -19.73
C ALA A 258 -36.49 7.45 -18.34
N TYR A 259 -36.77 6.57 -17.36
CA TYR A 259 -37.40 6.97 -16.09
C TYR A 259 -36.96 6.23 -14.81
N SER A 260 -35.91 5.41 -14.79
CA SER A 260 -35.37 4.88 -13.52
C SER A 260 -34.27 5.78 -12.94
N ARG A 261 -34.45 6.26 -11.69
CA ARG A 261 -33.41 6.93 -10.89
C ARG A 261 -32.29 5.93 -10.54
N VAL A 262 -31.43 5.64 -11.49
CA VAL A 262 -30.18 4.90 -11.26
C VAL A 262 -29.10 5.95 -10.96
N GLU A 263 -28.42 5.83 -9.82
CA GLU A 263 -27.21 6.60 -9.52
C GLU A 263 -26.22 6.39 -10.68
N PRO A 264 -25.74 7.45 -11.36
CA PRO A 264 -24.87 7.28 -12.52
C PRO A 264 -23.54 6.66 -12.09
N PHE A 265 -23.07 5.68 -12.86
CA PHE A 265 -21.75 5.11 -12.66
C PHE A 265 -20.69 6.11 -13.17
N PHE A 266 -19.99 6.79 -12.27
CA PHE A 266 -18.94 7.74 -12.64
C PHE A 266 -17.57 7.08 -12.59
N LEU A 267 -17.07 6.62 -13.74
CA LEU A 267 -15.75 6.02 -13.87
C LEU A 267 -14.61 6.98 -13.49
N ASP A 268 -14.79 8.27 -13.80
CA ASP A 268 -13.85 9.36 -13.51
C ASP A 268 -14.25 10.16 -12.27
N GLU A 269 -14.91 9.53 -11.29
CA GLU A 269 -15.23 10.17 -10.02
C GLU A 269 -13.96 10.75 -9.37
N VAL A 270 -13.97 12.06 -9.10
CA VAL A 270 -12.86 12.77 -8.47
C VAL A 270 -13.03 12.78 -6.95
N ALA A 271 -12.33 11.88 -6.27
CA ALA A 271 -12.33 11.72 -4.83
C ALA A 271 -10.94 11.30 -4.28
N GLY A 272 -10.76 11.48 -2.97
CA GLY A 272 -9.54 11.04 -2.29
C GLY A 272 -8.28 11.81 -2.68
N ASN A 273 -7.14 11.25 -2.28
CA ASN A 273 -5.83 11.86 -2.41
C ASN A 273 -5.34 11.85 -3.86
N TYR A 274 -5.53 10.73 -4.56
CA TYR A 274 -5.05 10.55 -5.94
C TYR A 274 -5.99 11.12 -7.00
N GLY A 275 -7.28 11.29 -6.72
CA GLY A 275 -8.26 11.85 -7.66
C GLY A 275 -9.23 10.80 -8.20
N THR A 276 -8.82 9.95 -9.14
CA THR A 276 -9.67 8.93 -9.78
C THR A 276 -9.17 7.52 -9.48
N ALA A 277 -10.00 6.52 -9.80
CA ALA A 277 -9.61 5.12 -9.77
C ALA A 277 -8.38 4.84 -10.67
N LEU A 278 -8.33 5.44 -11.86
CA LEU A 278 -7.20 5.30 -12.79
C LEU A 278 -5.91 5.87 -12.19
N GLN A 279 -5.98 7.06 -11.60
CA GLN A 279 -4.86 7.69 -10.92
C GLN A 279 -4.36 6.87 -9.71
N ALA A 280 -5.26 6.37 -8.87
CA ALA A 280 -4.90 5.52 -7.72
C ALA A 280 -4.23 4.21 -8.16
N ALA A 281 -4.78 3.52 -9.17
CA ALA A 281 -4.18 2.30 -9.70
C ALA A 281 -2.80 2.55 -10.33
N SER A 282 -2.65 3.65 -11.07
CA SER A 282 -1.38 4.04 -11.69
C SER A 282 -0.29 4.33 -10.66
N MET A 283 -0.60 5.03 -9.57
CA MET A 283 0.37 5.29 -8.49
C MET A 283 0.84 4.00 -7.80
N ARG A 284 -0.07 3.02 -7.67
CA ARG A 284 0.18 1.79 -6.91
C ARG A 284 0.72 0.65 -7.77
N GLY A 285 0.82 0.81 -9.09
CA GLY A 285 1.45 -0.17 -9.96
C GLY A 285 0.51 -1.27 -10.46
N HIS A 286 -0.80 -1.06 -10.38
CA HIS A 286 -1.78 -2.10 -10.71
C HIS A 286 -2.11 -2.16 -12.21
N LEU A 287 -1.16 -2.63 -13.02
CA LEU A 287 -1.23 -2.62 -14.50
C LEU A 287 -2.55 -3.20 -15.05
N ALA A 288 -2.96 -4.38 -14.57
CA ALA A 288 -4.17 -5.04 -15.06
C ALA A 288 -5.47 -4.27 -14.73
N ILE A 289 -5.46 -3.47 -13.67
CA ILE A 289 -6.56 -2.57 -13.29
C ILE A 289 -6.52 -1.31 -14.16
N VAL A 290 -5.35 -0.70 -14.36
CA VAL A 290 -5.17 0.44 -15.27
C VAL A 290 -5.68 0.09 -16.67
N GLN A 291 -5.27 -1.06 -17.21
CA GLN A 291 -5.74 -1.52 -18.52
C GLN A 291 -7.27 -1.64 -18.56
N ARG A 292 -7.87 -2.26 -17.54
CA ARG A 292 -9.32 -2.45 -17.49
C ARG A 292 -10.08 -1.13 -17.39
N LEU A 293 -9.60 -0.18 -16.58
CA LEU A 293 -10.21 1.13 -16.44
C LEU A 293 -10.19 1.90 -17.76
N ILE A 294 -9.07 1.85 -18.50
CA ILE A 294 -8.96 2.46 -19.84
C ILE A 294 -9.92 1.78 -20.83
N GLU A 295 -10.02 0.45 -20.83
CA GLU A 295 -10.99 -0.29 -21.65
C GLU A 295 -12.45 0.02 -21.28
N GLY A 296 -12.70 0.38 -20.02
CA GLY A 296 -13.98 0.86 -19.52
C GLY A 296 -14.30 2.31 -19.93
N GLY A 297 -13.36 3.04 -20.54
CA GLY A 297 -13.54 4.41 -21.01
C GLY A 297 -13.03 5.50 -20.07
N ALA A 298 -12.20 5.18 -19.08
CA ALA A 298 -11.66 6.17 -18.14
C ALA A 298 -10.87 7.25 -18.87
N ASN A 299 -11.03 8.52 -18.47
CA ASN A 299 -10.31 9.62 -19.07
C ASN A 299 -8.82 9.60 -18.67
N ILE A 300 -7.98 9.17 -19.61
CA ILE A 300 -6.52 9.04 -19.44
C ILE A 300 -5.86 10.36 -19.01
N ASN A 301 -6.37 11.49 -19.50
CA ASN A 301 -5.81 12.82 -19.27
C ASN A 301 -6.57 13.60 -18.18
N GLN A 302 -7.38 12.91 -17.36
CA GLN A 302 -8.10 13.54 -16.27
C GLN A 302 -7.12 14.23 -15.30
N GLN A 303 -7.39 15.50 -15.04
CA GLN A 303 -6.65 16.30 -14.08
C GLN A 303 -7.42 16.37 -12.77
N SER A 304 -6.98 15.59 -11.81
CA SER A 304 -7.60 15.51 -10.49
C SER A 304 -6.59 15.13 -9.42
N GLY A 305 -6.97 15.30 -8.16
CA GLY A 305 -6.08 15.01 -7.04
C GLY A 305 -4.97 16.05 -6.88
N HIS A 306 -4.12 15.85 -5.86
CA HIS A 306 -2.96 16.72 -5.61
C HIS A 306 -1.79 16.41 -6.53
N TYR A 307 -1.76 15.19 -7.09
CA TYR A 307 -0.58 14.58 -7.67
C TYR A 307 -0.58 14.54 -9.21
N GLY A 308 -1.62 15.11 -9.86
CA GLY A 308 -1.72 15.18 -11.32
C GLY A 308 -2.35 13.93 -11.96
N THR A 309 -2.26 13.84 -13.28
CA THR A 309 -2.80 12.76 -14.14
C THR A 309 -2.25 11.36 -13.79
N ALA A 310 -2.87 10.35 -14.37
CA ALA A 310 -2.43 8.96 -14.27
C ALA A 310 -0.97 8.75 -14.73
N LEU A 311 -0.51 9.51 -15.74
CA LEU A 311 0.85 9.38 -16.27
C LEU A 311 1.90 9.92 -15.28
N GLN A 312 1.64 11.08 -14.66
CA GLN A 312 2.55 11.62 -13.63
C GLN A 312 2.61 10.71 -12.41
N LEU A 313 1.47 10.17 -11.98
CA LEU A 313 1.40 9.24 -10.85
C LEU A 313 2.11 7.90 -11.13
N ALA A 314 1.97 7.34 -12.34
CA ALA A 314 2.73 6.15 -12.73
C ALA A 314 4.24 6.41 -12.75
N ALA A 315 4.65 7.61 -13.20
CA ALA A 315 6.05 8.00 -13.20
C ALA A 315 6.60 8.20 -11.77
N ASP A 316 5.83 8.84 -10.88
CA ASP A 316 6.22 9.03 -9.48
C ASP A 316 6.26 7.72 -8.70
N GLY A 317 5.36 6.79 -9.01
CA GLY A 317 5.34 5.42 -8.48
C GLY A 317 6.39 4.47 -9.09
N CYS A 318 7.18 4.93 -10.08
CA CYS A 318 8.20 4.15 -10.80
C CYS A 318 7.66 2.97 -11.64
N HIS A 319 6.43 3.05 -12.14
CA HIS A 319 5.76 1.96 -12.86
C HIS A 319 5.91 2.09 -14.39
N LEU A 320 7.06 1.69 -14.93
CA LEU A 320 7.40 1.85 -16.35
C LEU A 320 6.39 1.18 -17.30
N GLU A 321 5.90 -0.02 -16.99
CA GLU A 321 4.90 -0.71 -17.82
C GLU A 321 3.58 0.06 -17.94
N ILE A 322 3.16 0.73 -16.85
CA ILE A 322 1.97 1.58 -16.84
C ILE A 322 2.22 2.86 -17.64
N VAL A 323 3.41 3.45 -17.52
CA VAL A 323 3.81 4.61 -18.34
C VAL A 323 3.76 4.25 -19.83
N HIS A 324 4.32 3.11 -20.24
CA HIS A 324 4.23 2.62 -21.61
C HIS A 324 2.78 2.49 -22.09
N LEU A 325 1.93 1.86 -21.28
CA LEU A 325 0.52 1.66 -21.60
C LEU A 325 -0.19 3.02 -21.78
N LEU A 326 -0.05 3.94 -20.83
CA LEU A 326 -0.72 5.24 -20.86
C LEU A 326 -0.29 6.08 -22.07
N VAL A 327 1.01 6.17 -22.36
CA VAL A 327 1.52 6.90 -23.53
C VAL A 327 1.01 6.28 -24.83
N THR A 328 1.03 4.94 -24.95
CA THR A 328 0.50 4.23 -26.12
C THR A 328 -1.00 4.47 -26.32
N LYS A 329 -1.74 4.72 -25.23
CA LYS A 329 -3.18 5.01 -25.24
C LYS A 329 -3.50 6.50 -25.39
N GLY A 330 -2.51 7.36 -25.61
CA GLY A 330 -2.70 8.78 -25.91
C GLY A 330 -2.67 9.71 -24.70
N ALA A 331 -1.99 9.32 -23.62
CA ALA A 331 -1.68 10.26 -22.53
C ALA A 331 -0.81 11.42 -23.05
N ASP A 332 -1.13 12.65 -22.64
CA ASP A 332 -0.29 13.81 -22.96
C ASP A 332 0.99 13.79 -22.11
N VAL A 333 2.11 13.47 -22.78
CA VAL A 333 3.44 13.35 -22.18
C VAL A 333 3.94 14.67 -21.57
N ASN A 334 3.47 15.81 -22.08
CA ASN A 334 3.90 17.14 -21.64
C ASN A 334 2.90 17.81 -20.70
N GLN A 335 1.85 17.10 -20.29
CA GLN A 335 0.84 17.64 -19.39
C GLN A 335 1.48 18.09 -18.07
N GLN A 336 1.03 19.25 -17.61
CA GLN A 336 1.31 19.79 -16.29
C GLN A 336 0.04 19.65 -15.46
N ALA A 337 0.12 19.01 -14.31
CA ALA A 337 -1.04 18.81 -13.44
C ALA A 337 -0.61 18.61 -11.98
N GLY A 338 -1.60 18.64 -11.08
CA GLY A 338 -1.39 18.58 -9.64
C GLY A 338 -0.97 19.94 -9.06
N ASP A 339 -0.88 20.00 -7.74
CA ASP A 339 -0.57 21.24 -7.01
C ASP A 339 0.85 21.76 -7.32
N ASP A 340 1.75 20.82 -7.61
CA ASP A 340 3.13 21.09 -7.97
C ASP A 340 3.33 21.35 -9.46
N GLU A 341 2.27 21.27 -10.29
CA GLU A 341 2.30 21.46 -11.75
C GLU A 341 3.39 20.61 -12.45
N THR A 342 3.60 19.38 -11.97
CA THR A 342 4.69 18.50 -12.38
C THR A 342 4.37 17.79 -13.71
N THR A 343 5.39 17.44 -14.48
CA THR A 343 5.32 16.58 -15.68
C THR A 343 5.80 15.17 -15.34
N ALA A 344 5.44 14.19 -16.18
CA ALA A 344 5.92 12.82 -16.03
C ALA A 344 7.45 12.71 -16.13
N LEU A 345 8.08 13.53 -17.00
CA LEU A 345 9.53 13.56 -17.15
C LEU A 345 10.23 14.05 -15.88
N GLN A 346 9.72 15.09 -15.24
CA GLN A 346 10.28 15.57 -13.96
C GLN A 346 10.10 14.54 -12.85
N ALA A 347 8.95 13.88 -12.76
CA ALA A 347 8.72 12.82 -11.78
C ALA A 347 9.69 11.64 -11.97
N ALA A 348 9.82 11.14 -13.21
CA ALA A 348 10.77 10.07 -13.56
C ALA A 348 12.22 10.46 -13.22
N SER A 349 12.60 11.71 -13.52
CA SER A 349 13.93 12.25 -13.22
C SER A 349 14.19 12.38 -11.72
N LEU A 350 13.21 12.85 -10.94
CA LEU A 350 13.30 12.94 -9.48
C LEU A 350 13.46 11.57 -8.82
N ARG A 351 12.89 10.51 -9.43
CA ARG A 351 12.94 9.12 -8.95
C ARG A 351 14.11 8.31 -9.53
N GLY A 352 14.94 8.92 -10.39
CA GLY A 352 16.12 8.27 -10.97
C GLY A 352 15.81 7.17 -11.97
N GLN A 353 14.61 7.18 -12.56
CA GLN A 353 14.17 6.11 -13.47
C GLN A 353 14.70 6.36 -14.89
N LEU A 354 16.00 6.12 -15.12
CA LEU A 354 16.67 6.41 -16.40
C LEU A 354 15.95 5.81 -17.62
N GLY A 355 15.52 4.54 -17.54
CA GLY A 355 14.77 3.91 -18.64
C GLY A 355 13.43 4.58 -18.93
N MET A 356 12.77 5.13 -17.91
CA MET A 356 11.52 5.88 -18.06
C MET A 356 11.77 7.27 -18.64
N VAL A 357 12.86 7.94 -18.22
CA VAL A 357 13.30 9.21 -18.79
C VAL A 357 13.60 9.06 -20.29
N GLN A 358 14.34 8.03 -20.67
CA GLN A 358 14.60 7.67 -22.07
C GLN A 358 13.30 7.51 -22.85
N PHE A 359 12.40 6.65 -22.37
CA PHE A 359 11.13 6.39 -23.04
C PHE A 359 10.27 7.66 -23.20
N LEU A 360 10.17 8.50 -22.18
CA LEU A 360 9.38 9.74 -22.24
C LEU A 360 9.97 10.72 -23.26
N LEU A 361 11.29 10.88 -23.33
CA LEU A 361 11.94 11.75 -24.33
C LEU A 361 11.74 11.21 -25.75
N GLU A 362 11.87 9.90 -25.96
CA GLU A 362 11.58 9.26 -27.25
C GLU A 362 10.13 9.47 -27.72
N ASN A 363 9.21 9.66 -26.78
CA ASN A 363 7.79 9.94 -27.03
C ASN A 363 7.43 11.43 -26.94
N GLY A 364 8.42 12.32 -27.11
CA GLY A 364 8.20 13.75 -27.31
C GLY A 364 8.06 14.56 -26.03
N ALA A 365 8.52 14.05 -24.87
CA ALA A 365 8.68 14.88 -23.68
C ALA A 365 9.67 16.02 -23.93
N ASN A 366 9.29 17.25 -23.55
CA ASN A 366 10.16 18.41 -23.67
C ASN A 366 11.20 18.41 -22.54
N ILE A 367 12.45 18.09 -22.89
CA ILE A 367 13.59 18.01 -21.96
C ILE A 367 13.84 19.30 -21.17
N ASN A 368 13.51 20.46 -21.78
CA ASN A 368 13.72 21.79 -21.21
C ASN A 368 12.44 22.42 -20.68
N GLN A 369 11.37 21.62 -20.50
CA GLN A 369 10.13 22.10 -19.91
C GLN A 369 10.35 22.55 -18.46
N GLY A 370 10.27 23.85 -18.24
CA GLY A 370 10.36 24.46 -16.91
C GLY A 370 8.97 24.74 -16.35
N CYS A 371 8.56 24.05 -15.29
CA CYS A 371 7.28 24.30 -14.62
C CYS A 371 7.31 23.86 -13.15
N GLY A 372 6.32 24.35 -12.40
CA GLY A 372 5.99 23.77 -11.11
C GLY A 372 7.03 23.91 -10.00
N TYR A 373 6.95 23.00 -9.04
CA TYR A 373 7.84 22.97 -7.88
C TYR A 373 9.28 22.61 -8.27
N TYR A 374 9.46 21.56 -9.09
CA TYR A 374 10.76 20.95 -9.42
C TYR A 374 11.51 21.60 -10.59
N GLY A 375 10.90 22.52 -11.35
CA GLY A 375 11.58 23.26 -12.41
C GLY A 375 11.71 22.47 -13.71
N THR A 376 12.91 22.05 -14.09
CA THR A 376 13.20 21.19 -15.25
C THR A 376 13.46 19.75 -14.84
N ALA A 377 13.49 18.83 -15.80
CA ALA A 377 13.92 17.45 -15.56
C ALA A 377 15.34 17.36 -14.97
N LEU A 378 16.24 18.26 -15.40
CA LEU A 378 17.62 18.32 -14.91
C LEU A 378 17.68 18.75 -13.44
N GLN A 379 16.87 19.74 -13.06
CA GLN A 379 16.75 20.18 -11.66
C GLN A 379 16.15 19.07 -10.77
N ALA A 380 15.10 18.40 -11.26
CA ALA A 380 14.49 17.27 -10.56
C ALA A 380 15.49 16.13 -10.29
N ALA A 381 16.25 15.69 -11.32
CA ALA A 381 17.30 14.69 -11.16
C ALA A 381 18.42 15.13 -10.21
N SER A 382 18.76 16.43 -10.24
CA SER A 382 19.75 17.02 -9.33
C SER A 382 19.28 17.05 -7.88
N THR A 383 17.97 17.25 -7.64
CA THR A 383 17.36 17.12 -6.30
C THR A 383 17.37 15.68 -5.81
N GLY A 384 17.05 14.73 -6.71
CA GLY A 384 16.98 13.29 -6.44
C GLY A 384 18.33 12.58 -6.25
N ASP A 385 19.46 13.24 -6.59
CA ASP A 385 20.83 12.68 -6.52
C ASP A 385 21.13 11.60 -7.57
N HIS A 386 20.55 11.74 -8.77
CA HIS A 386 20.63 10.74 -9.83
C HIS A 386 21.65 11.14 -10.91
N CYS A 387 22.92 10.79 -10.69
CA CYS A 387 24.05 11.20 -11.55
C CYS A 387 23.92 10.70 -12.99
N ASP A 388 23.45 9.47 -13.17
CA ASP A 388 23.21 8.83 -14.47
C ASP A 388 22.12 9.56 -15.27
N VAL A 389 21.02 9.92 -14.62
CA VAL A 389 19.95 10.72 -15.23
C VAL A 389 20.43 12.13 -15.54
N VAL A 390 21.17 12.78 -14.64
CA VAL A 390 21.74 14.12 -14.89
C VAL A 390 22.67 14.09 -16.10
N GLN A 391 23.60 13.14 -16.16
CA GLN A 391 24.51 13.00 -17.29
C GLN A 391 23.75 12.77 -18.59
N PHE A 392 22.80 11.82 -18.58
CA PHE A 392 21.99 11.51 -19.76
C PHE A 392 21.18 12.72 -20.26
N LEU A 393 20.55 13.48 -19.36
CA LEU A 393 19.79 14.68 -19.73
C LEU A 393 20.68 15.74 -20.37
N ILE A 394 21.88 15.98 -19.83
CA ILE A 394 22.85 16.93 -20.39
C ILE A 394 23.31 16.50 -21.79
N GLU A 395 23.66 15.22 -21.95
CA GLU A 395 24.06 14.64 -23.24
C GLU A 395 22.96 14.74 -24.30
N ASN A 396 21.69 14.78 -23.88
CA ASN A 396 20.52 14.92 -24.75
C ASN A 396 19.99 16.37 -24.87
N GLY A 397 20.79 17.37 -24.48
CA GLY A 397 20.50 18.78 -24.75
C GLY A 397 19.71 19.52 -23.67
N ALA A 398 19.71 19.01 -22.43
CA ALA A 398 19.21 19.77 -21.29
C ALA A 398 20.05 21.03 -21.06
N HIS A 399 19.39 22.17 -20.87
CA HIS A 399 20.06 23.44 -20.62
C HIS A 399 20.59 23.52 -19.18
N VAL A 400 21.90 23.31 -19.02
CA VAL A 400 22.59 23.24 -17.70
C VAL A 400 22.33 24.46 -16.81
N ASN A 401 22.27 25.66 -17.42
CA ASN A 401 22.09 26.93 -16.72
C ASN A 401 20.65 27.47 -16.77
N GLN A 402 19.67 26.66 -17.21
CA GLN A 402 18.28 27.12 -17.23
C GLN A 402 17.76 27.33 -15.81
N GLU A 403 17.20 28.51 -15.58
CA GLU A 403 16.42 28.80 -14.39
C GLU A 403 14.95 28.42 -14.64
N ALA A 404 14.41 27.56 -13.79
CA ALA A 404 13.00 27.21 -13.83
C ALA A 404 12.45 26.81 -12.47
N GLY A 405 11.11 26.77 -12.40
CA GLY A 405 10.38 26.40 -11.19
C GLY A 405 10.37 27.50 -10.14
N ARG A 406 9.56 27.30 -9.10
CA ARG A 406 9.31 28.32 -8.08
C ARG A 406 10.38 28.39 -6.97
N HIS A 407 11.24 27.38 -6.83
CA HIS A 407 12.04 27.19 -5.62
C HIS A 407 13.53 26.92 -5.79
N PHE A 408 13.98 26.48 -6.97
CA PHE A 408 15.32 25.89 -7.10
C PHE A 408 16.30 26.66 -7.97
N GLY A 409 15.84 27.63 -8.77
CA GLY A 409 16.72 28.39 -9.67
C GLY A 409 17.32 27.49 -10.75
N THR A 410 18.63 27.21 -10.73
CA THR A 410 19.34 26.31 -11.65
C THR A 410 19.52 24.90 -11.08
N ALA A 411 19.93 23.93 -11.92
CA ALA A 411 20.27 22.58 -11.47
C ALA A 411 21.42 22.56 -10.42
N LEU A 412 22.39 23.47 -10.56
CA LEU A 412 23.50 23.59 -9.62
C LEU A 412 23.02 24.11 -8.25
N GLN A 413 22.13 25.10 -8.24
CA GLN A 413 21.50 25.59 -7.00
C GLN A 413 20.68 24.50 -6.31
N ALA A 414 19.94 23.68 -7.06
CA ALA A 414 19.25 22.51 -6.53
C ALA A 414 20.23 21.53 -5.85
N ALA A 415 21.31 21.15 -6.54
CA ALA A 415 22.34 20.26 -5.99
C ALA A 415 22.97 20.82 -4.70
N ILE A 416 23.24 22.13 -4.63
CA ILE A 416 23.78 22.78 -3.43
C ILE A 416 22.79 22.75 -2.28
N ARG A 417 21.52 23.07 -2.54
CA ARG A 417 20.47 23.14 -1.52
C ARG A 417 20.19 21.78 -0.88
N PHE A 418 20.23 20.71 -1.67
CA PHE A 418 20.00 19.35 -1.21
C PHE A 418 21.29 18.59 -0.83
N ASN A 419 22.44 19.26 -0.80
CA ASN A 419 23.72 18.68 -0.44
C ASN A 419 24.12 17.47 -1.30
N ARG A 420 24.11 17.65 -2.64
CA ARG A 420 24.44 16.64 -3.65
C ARG A 420 25.83 16.91 -4.27
N PRO A 421 26.92 16.52 -3.60
CA PRO A 421 28.29 16.94 -3.96
C PRO A 421 28.74 16.38 -5.31
N GLU A 422 28.35 15.16 -5.64
CA GLU A 422 28.70 14.50 -6.90
C GLU A 422 27.99 15.13 -8.10
N ILE A 423 26.69 15.42 -7.95
CA ILE A 423 25.91 16.18 -8.94
C ILE A 423 26.49 17.58 -9.13
N ALA A 424 26.80 18.30 -8.05
CA ALA A 424 27.38 19.63 -8.15
C ALA A 424 28.72 19.62 -8.91
N ARG A 425 29.57 18.61 -8.65
CA ARG A 425 30.83 18.42 -9.38
C ARG A 425 30.59 18.13 -10.87
N LEU A 426 29.63 17.26 -11.19
CA LEU A 426 29.26 16.93 -12.56
C LEU A 426 28.77 18.18 -13.31
N LEU A 427 27.81 18.91 -12.73
CA LEU A 427 27.27 20.13 -13.33
C LEU A 427 28.35 21.18 -13.59
N LEU A 428 29.26 21.42 -12.63
CA LEU A 428 30.39 22.35 -12.82
C LEU A 428 31.33 21.91 -13.96
N LYS A 429 31.55 20.60 -14.13
CA LYS A 429 32.33 20.06 -15.24
C LYS A 429 31.64 20.29 -16.58
N GLU A 430 30.32 20.17 -16.62
CA GLU A 430 29.49 20.36 -17.82
C GLU A 430 29.10 21.84 -18.07
N GLY A 431 29.82 22.79 -17.46
CA GLY A 431 29.67 24.22 -17.75
C GLY A 431 28.59 24.94 -16.95
N ALA A 432 28.16 24.38 -15.80
CA ALA A 432 27.28 25.10 -14.90
C ALA A 432 27.95 26.37 -14.36
N GLU A 433 27.28 27.50 -14.54
CA GLU A 433 27.77 28.79 -14.11
C GLU A 433 27.55 28.97 -12.60
N ALA A 434 28.63 29.27 -11.88
CA ALA A 434 28.56 29.64 -10.45
C ALA A 434 28.10 31.10 -10.23
N ILE A 435 27.53 31.77 -11.24
CA ILE A 435 27.40 33.23 -11.28
C ILE A 435 26.07 33.72 -10.67
N GLN A 436 25.24 32.83 -10.11
CA GLN A 436 23.98 33.19 -9.45
C GLN A 436 23.80 32.59 -8.04
N ILE A 437 24.84 31.98 -7.47
CA ILE A 437 24.78 31.49 -6.08
C ILE A 437 25.11 32.61 -5.11
N SER A 438 24.26 32.80 -4.10
CA SER A 438 24.51 33.74 -3.00
C SER A 438 25.84 33.43 -2.30
N ALA A 439 26.44 34.42 -1.64
CA ALA A 439 27.69 34.22 -0.91
C ALA A 439 27.62 33.08 0.14
N ASN A 440 26.43 32.78 0.65
CA ASN A 440 26.18 31.65 1.54
C ASN A 440 26.18 30.30 0.80
N GLU A 441 25.53 30.22 -0.36
CA GLU A 441 25.53 29.01 -1.20
C GLU A 441 26.93 28.70 -1.73
N LEU A 442 27.73 29.71 -2.07
CA LEU A 442 29.12 29.52 -2.48
C LEU A 442 29.99 28.97 -1.34
N LYS A 443 29.80 29.46 -0.10
CA LYS A 443 30.45 28.87 1.08
C LYS A 443 30.02 27.42 1.28
N HIS A 444 28.73 27.12 1.12
CA HIS A 444 28.19 25.77 1.27
C HIS A 444 28.74 24.82 0.20
N LEU A 445 28.79 25.25 -1.06
CA LEU A 445 29.39 24.52 -2.18
C LEU A 445 30.87 24.22 -1.91
N CYS A 446 31.66 25.20 -1.48
CA CYS A 446 33.07 25.00 -1.14
C CYS A 446 33.24 23.95 -0.02
N PHE A 447 32.45 24.04 1.05
CA PHE A 447 32.51 23.07 2.15
C PHE A 447 32.11 21.66 1.70
N MET A 448 31.03 21.57 0.93
CA MET A 448 30.50 20.33 0.35
C MET A 448 31.55 19.62 -0.52
N LEU A 449 32.20 20.33 -1.45
CA LEU A 449 33.22 19.76 -2.34
C LEU A 449 34.53 19.42 -1.61
N MET A 450 34.93 20.19 -0.59
CA MET A 450 36.09 19.85 0.25
C MET A 450 35.88 18.53 1.00
N ARG A 451 34.69 18.33 1.56
CA ARG A 451 34.35 17.10 2.28
C ARG A 451 34.37 15.87 1.36
N LEU A 452 33.85 16.01 0.13
CA LEU A 452 33.90 14.96 -0.88
C LEU A 452 35.34 14.56 -1.23
N ARG A 453 36.24 15.54 -1.42
CA ARG A 453 37.67 15.27 -1.67
C ARG A 453 38.32 14.51 -0.51
N SER A 454 38.03 14.90 0.73
CA SER A 454 38.56 14.22 1.93
C SER A 454 38.15 12.74 2.00
N ILE A 455 36.87 12.45 1.73
CA ILE A 455 36.32 11.08 1.72
C ILE A 455 37.01 10.24 0.63
N ASN A 456 37.16 10.81 -0.56
CA ASN A 456 37.81 10.10 -1.67
C ASN A 456 39.29 9.82 -1.37
N THR A 457 40.02 10.77 -0.75
CA THR A 457 41.42 10.57 -0.36
C THR A 457 41.59 9.49 0.72
N GLU A 458 40.68 9.40 1.69
CA GLU A 458 40.70 8.35 2.72
C GLU A 458 40.37 6.96 2.15
N SER A 459 39.47 6.90 1.15
CA SER A 459 39.13 5.64 0.48
C SER A 459 40.25 5.11 -0.43
N SER A 460 41.01 6.01 -1.07
CA SER A 460 42.16 5.65 -1.92
C SER A 460 43.44 5.30 -1.14
N GLY A 461 43.49 5.58 0.17
CA GLY A 461 44.62 5.24 1.04
C GLY A 461 44.53 3.85 1.70
N LYS A 462 43.48 3.06 1.39
CA LYS A 462 43.23 1.72 1.93
C LYS A 462 43.42 0.56 0.93
N THR A 463 43.95 0.85 -0.25
CA THR A 463 44.44 -0.15 -1.23
C THR A 463 45.96 -0.18 -1.20
#